data_AF-A0A5R9G4P8-F1
#
_entry.id   AF-A0A5R9G4P8-F1
#
_cell.length_a   1.000
_cell.length_b   1.000
_cell.length_c   1.000
_cell.angle_alpha   90.00
_cell.angle_beta   90.00
_cell.angle_gamma   90.00
#
_symmetry.space_group_name_H-M   'P 1'
#
loop_
_entity.id
_entity.type
_entity.pdbx_description
1 polymer ?
#
loop_
_entity_poly.entity_id
_entity_poly.type
_entity_poly.pdbx_seq_one_letter_code
_entity_poly.pdbx_strand_id
1 'polypeptide(L)'
;MVLATFEKDNAQLTEFRILIYNKIKDGKLLSVLKLLMKVIRDSTKEDEDDLRDQIIEDIMGILEDASISVLKCENCGTVFRFRHCKNPRDHQAGVIHAIELTCDECGDYFTFAEDREHVSYFNFNVLKKVDVLRRRGRGLTIGVTVGGLVEPALLKVADGERPSVWIDAYQVFKAEDVQMYWERSKAIIKRMKLNTSNGDKCFRVEGGVVYALTTQTELVAQDAV
;
A
#
# COMPACT_ATOMS: atom_id res chain seq x y z
N MET A 1 -27.97 -9.76 -20.93
CA MET A 1 -28.07 -10.94 -21.82
C MET A 1 -26.76 -11.73 -21.98
N VAL A 2 -25.66 -11.40 -21.28
CA VAL A 2 -24.35 -12.10 -21.43
C VAL A 2 -24.17 -13.23 -20.41
N LEU A 3 -24.60 -13.07 -19.14
CA LEU A 3 -24.46 -14.12 -18.12
C LEU A 3 -25.63 -15.12 -18.09
N ALA A 4 -26.85 -14.69 -18.43
CA ALA A 4 -27.99 -15.61 -18.63
C ALA A 4 -27.77 -16.59 -19.81
N THR A 5 -26.82 -16.30 -20.70
CA THR A 5 -26.31 -17.21 -21.74
C THR A 5 -25.17 -18.10 -21.24
N PHE A 6 -24.40 -17.69 -20.23
CA PHE A 6 -23.34 -18.53 -19.64
C PHE A 6 -23.87 -19.64 -18.72
N GLU A 7 -25.04 -19.46 -18.09
CA GLU A 7 -25.70 -20.55 -17.36
C GLU A 7 -26.10 -21.72 -18.28
N LYS A 8 -26.29 -21.47 -19.58
CA LYS A 8 -26.68 -22.50 -20.56
C LYS A 8 -25.51 -23.34 -21.08
N ASP A 9 -24.25 -22.99 -20.80
CA ASP A 9 -23.09 -23.73 -21.31
C ASP A 9 -21.95 -23.79 -20.27
N ASN A 10 -22.14 -24.65 -19.28
CA ASN A 10 -21.28 -24.84 -18.09
C ASN A 10 -19.79 -25.06 -18.43
N ALA A 11 -19.49 -25.59 -19.63
CA ALA A 11 -18.13 -25.76 -20.12
C ALA A 11 -17.40 -24.42 -20.37
N GLN A 12 -18.07 -23.45 -21.00
CA GLN A 12 -17.46 -22.15 -21.32
C GLN A 12 -17.18 -21.34 -20.06
N LEU A 13 -18.10 -21.39 -19.08
CA LEU A 13 -17.90 -20.75 -17.78
C LEU A 13 -16.72 -21.38 -17.02
N THR A 14 -16.56 -22.70 -17.12
CA THR A 14 -15.44 -23.42 -16.50
C THR A 14 -14.11 -23.02 -17.14
N GLU A 15 -14.02 -22.98 -18.47
CA GLU A 15 -12.83 -22.52 -19.19
C GLU A 15 -12.47 -21.08 -18.84
N PHE A 16 -13.47 -20.20 -18.74
CA PHE A 16 -13.28 -18.82 -18.33
C PHE A 16 -12.72 -18.72 -16.91
N ARG A 17 -13.27 -19.46 -15.95
CA ARG A 17 -12.76 -19.51 -14.57
C ARG A 17 -11.30 -19.99 -14.52
N ILE A 18 -10.94 -21.02 -15.30
CA ILE A 18 -9.57 -21.52 -15.40
C ILE A 18 -8.63 -20.44 -15.98
N LEU A 19 -9.07 -19.71 -17.01
CA LEU A 19 -8.30 -18.63 -17.59
C LEU A 19 -8.04 -17.51 -16.56
N ILE A 20 -9.08 -17.07 -15.84
CA ILE A 20 -8.97 -16.05 -14.80
C ILE A 20 -8.01 -16.51 -13.69
N TYR A 21 -8.18 -17.73 -13.20
CA TYR A 21 -7.29 -18.34 -12.21
C TYR A 21 -5.82 -18.28 -12.65
N ASN A 22 -5.51 -18.72 -13.87
CA ASN A 22 -4.15 -18.72 -14.39
C ASN A 22 -3.58 -17.30 -14.50
N LYS A 23 -4.38 -16.33 -14.97
CA LYS A 23 -3.93 -14.93 -15.06
C LYS A 23 -3.67 -14.30 -13.70
N ILE A 24 -4.50 -14.59 -12.70
CA ILE A 24 -4.28 -14.09 -11.33
C ILE A 24 -3.03 -14.73 -10.73
N LYS A 25 -2.82 -16.03 -10.94
CA LYS A 25 -1.59 -16.74 -10.55
C LYS A 25 -0.34 -16.12 -11.17
N ASP A 26 -0.43 -15.62 -12.41
CA ASP A 26 0.64 -14.90 -13.10
C ASP A 26 0.80 -13.42 -12.64
N GLY A 27 0.13 -13.00 -11.57
CA GLY A 27 0.18 -11.64 -11.03
C GLY A 27 -0.57 -10.61 -11.87
N LYS A 28 -1.53 -11.02 -12.71
CA LYS A 28 -2.26 -10.12 -13.64
C LYS A 28 -3.62 -9.67 -13.13
N LEU A 29 -3.88 -9.73 -11.82
CA LEU A 29 -5.18 -9.35 -11.24
C LEU A 29 -5.64 -7.95 -11.68
N LEU A 30 -4.76 -6.94 -11.65
CA LEU A 30 -5.10 -5.58 -12.10
C LEU A 30 -5.54 -5.55 -13.57
N SER A 31 -4.77 -6.19 -14.44
CA SER A 31 -5.05 -6.21 -15.88
C SER A 31 -6.36 -6.93 -16.18
N VAL A 32 -6.62 -8.04 -15.48
CA VAL A 32 -7.86 -8.79 -15.58
C VAL A 32 -9.05 -7.94 -15.14
N LEU A 33 -8.97 -7.30 -13.95
CA LEU A 33 -10.00 -6.40 -13.45
C LEU A 33 -10.32 -5.31 -14.48
N LYS A 34 -9.29 -4.61 -14.99
CA LYS A 34 -9.46 -3.53 -15.99
C LYS A 34 -10.13 -4.02 -17.26
N LEU A 35 -9.73 -5.18 -17.76
CA LEU A 35 -10.31 -5.77 -18.97
C LEU A 35 -11.79 -6.10 -18.75
N LEU A 36 -12.13 -6.76 -17.65
CA LEU A 36 -13.51 -7.18 -17.37
C LEU A 36 -14.43 -5.98 -17.16
N MET A 37 -13.99 -4.99 -16.38
CA MET A 37 -14.77 -3.77 -16.18
C MET A 37 -14.99 -3.00 -17.50
N LYS A 38 -13.98 -2.96 -18.37
CA LYS A 38 -14.12 -2.38 -19.71
C LYS A 38 -15.15 -3.15 -20.55
N VAL A 39 -15.03 -4.48 -20.62
CA VAL A 39 -15.95 -5.33 -21.40
C VAL A 39 -17.38 -5.19 -20.90
N ILE A 40 -17.60 -5.19 -19.58
CA ILE A 40 -18.92 -5.00 -18.99
C ILE A 40 -19.49 -3.64 -19.42
N ARG A 41 -18.74 -2.56 -19.20
CA ARG A 41 -19.20 -1.21 -19.58
C ARG A 41 -19.48 -1.05 -21.06
N ASP A 42 -18.69 -1.68 -21.93
CA ASP A 42 -18.91 -1.64 -23.37
C ASP A 42 -20.13 -2.45 -23.79
N SER A 43 -20.45 -3.53 -23.07
CA SER A 43 -21.55 -4.44 -23.38
C SER A 43 -22.88 -4.03 -22.75
N THR A 44 -22.87 -3.24 -21.67
CA THR A 44 -24.06 -2.84 -20.90
C THR A 44 -24.39 -1.36 -21.03
N LYS A 45 -24.02 -0.70 -22.14
CA LYS A 45 -24.25 0.74 -22.33
C LYS A 45 -25.73 1.12 -22.37
N GLU A 46 -26.56 0.21 -22.88
CA GLU A 46 -28.00 0.39 -23.08
C GLU A 46 -28.84 -0.44 -22.09
N ASP A 47 -28.18 -1.21 -21.22
CA ASP A 47 -28.84 -2.04 -20.21
C ASP A 47 -29.22 -1.22 -18.97
N GLU A 48 -30.20 -1.71 -18.21
CA GLU A 48 -30.54 -1.16 -16.89
C GLU A 48 -29.38 -1.30 -15.91
N ASP A 49 -29.21 -0.30 -15.04
CA ASP A 49 -28.13 -0.26 -14.05
C ASP A 49 -28.10 -1.51 -13.15
N ASP A 50 -29.27 -2.04 -12.77
CA ASP A 50 -29.41 -3.25 -11.94
C ASP A 50 -28.80 -4.49 -12.60
N LEU A 51 -28.98 -4.64 -13.93
CA LEU A 51 -28.42 -5.77 -14.67
C LEU A 51 -26.89 -5.65 -14.76
N ARG A 52 -26.38 -4.44 -14.98
CA ARG A 52 -24.93 -4.18 -14.99
C ARG A 52 -24.33 -4.49 -13.62
N ASP A 53 -24.96 -4.06 -12.55
CA ASP A 53 -24.47 -4.28 -11.19
C ASP A 53 -24.47 -5.78 -10.84
N GLN A 54 -25.50 -6.53 -11.24
CA GLN A 54 -25.52 -7.99 -11.07
C GLN A 54 -24.35 -8.67 -11.82
N ILE A 55 -24.09 -8.26 -13.07
CA ILE A 55 -22.97 -8.81 -13.85
C ILE A 55 -21.63 -8.51 -13.16
N ILE A 56 -21.48 -7.32 -12.58
CA ILE A 56 -20.26 -6.95 -11.85
C ILE A 56 -20.10 -7.83 -10.61
N GLU A 57 -21.15 -8.04 -9.82
CA GLU A 57 -21.09 -8.91 -8.64
C GLU A 57 -20.71 -10.35 -9.00
N ASP A 58 -21.30 -10.92 -10.05
CA ASP A 58 -20.98 -12.27 -10.51
C ASP A 58 -19.50 -12.40 -10.92
N ILE A 59 -18.97 -11.41 -11.64
CA ILE A 59 -17.55 -11.35 -12.00
C ILE A 59 -16.65 -11.16 -10.78
N MET A 60 -17.06 -10.34 -9.81
CA MET A 60 -16.30 -10.15 -8.57
C MET A 60 -16.22 -11.45 -7.76
N GLY A 61 -17.30 -12.25 -7.72
CA GLY A 61 -17.27 -13.58 -7.11
C GLY A 61 -16.24 -14.51 -7.76
N ILE A 62 -16.15 -14.52 -9.10
CA ILE A 62 -15.13 -15.30 -9.82
C ILE A 62 -13.71 -14.80 -9.47
N LEU A 63 -13.51 -13.48 -9.40
CA LEU A 63 -12.21 -12.90 -9.05
C LEU A 63 -11.83 -13.18 -7.60
N GLU A 64 -12.79 -13.17 -6.68
CA GLU A 64 -12.61 -13.51 -5.27
C GLU A 64 -12.19 -14.97 -5.12
N ASP A 65 -12.98 -15.91 -5.66
CA ASP A 65 -12.70 -17.35 -5.62
C ASP A 65 -11.30 -17.66 -6.15
N ALA A 66 -10.96 -17.10 -7.31
CA ALA A 66 -9.66 -17.29 -7.92
C ALA A 66 -8.53 -16.66 -7.08
N SER A 67 -8.72 -15.45 -6.56
CA SER A 67 -7.72 -14.74 -5.75
C SER A 67 -7.41 -15.46 -4.45
N ILE A 68 -8.44 -15.85 -3.69
CA ILE A 68 -8.29 -16.56 -2.40
C ILE A 68 -7.63 -17.94 -2.61
N SER A 69 -7.86 -18.57 -3.77
CA SER A 69 -7.27 -19.87 -4.09
C SER A 69 -5.79 -19.80 -4.43
N VAL A 70 -5.30 -18.72 -5.05
CA VAL A 70 -3.92 -18.64 -5.57
C VAL A 70 -3.02 -17.66 -4.85
N LEU A 71 -3.58 -16.58 -4.32
CA LEU A 71 -2.81 -15.50 -3.71
C LEU A 71 -2.65 -15.75 -2.22
N LYS A 72 -1.39 -15.82 -1.79
CA LYS A 72 -1.01 -15.91 -0.37
C LYS A 72 -0.03 -14.79 -0.07
N CYS A 73 -0.08 -14.28 1.16
CA CYS A 73 0.89 -13.31 1.62
C CYS A 73 2.30 -13.92 1.56
N GLU A 74 3.23 -13.26 0.88
CA GLU A 74 4.61 -13.74 0.76
C GLU A 74 5.34 -13.74 2.11
N ASN A 75 4.92 -12.88 3.04
CA ASN A 75 5.56 -12.74 4.35
C ASN A 75 5.12 -13.81 5.37
N CYS A 76 3.83 -14.13 5.45
CA CYS A 76 3.30 -15.09 6.44
C CYS A 76 2.59 -16.33 5.85
N GLY A 77 2.39 -16.40 4.53
CA GLY A 77 1.73 -17.52 3.86
C GLY A 77 0.21 -17.58 4.05
N THR A 78 -0.37 -16.68 4.84
CA THR A 78 -1.82 -16.57 5.06
C THR A 78 -2.53 -16.11 3.79
N VAL A 79 -3.73 -16.63 3.57
CA VAL A 79 -4.59 -16.20 2.46
C VAL A 79 -5.03 -14.75 2.68
N PHE A 80 -5.10 -13.97 1.61
CA PHE A 80 -5.59 -12.61 1.70
C PHE A 80 -7.10 -12.56 1.92
N ARG A 81 -7.55 -11.62 2.74
CA ARG A 81 -8.94 -11.20 2.78
C ARG A 81 -9.23 -10.34 1.56
N PHE A 82 -10.15 -10.80 0.72
CA PHE A 82 -10.63 -10.09 -0.46
C PHE A 82 -11.73 -9.11 -0.06
N ARG A 83 -11.77 -7.94 -0.71
CA ARG A 83 -12.88 -7.00 -0.60
C ARG A 83 -13.06 -6.25 -1.92
N HIS A 84 -14.30 -6.21 -2.38
CA HIS A 84 -14.72 -5.32 -3.46
C HIS A 84 -15.13 -3.96 -2.90
N CYS A 85 -14.59 -2.89 -3.48
CA CYS A 85 -14.88 -1.51 -3.14
C CYS A 85 -15.51 -0.80 -4.35
N LYS A 86 -16.57 -0.04 -4.06
CA LYS A 86 -17.30 0.80 -5.00
C LYS A 86 -17.07 2.26 -4.62
N ASN A 87 -16.15 2.93 -5.31
CA ASN A 87 -15.83 4.33 -5.05
C ASN A 87 -16.55 5.22 -6.05
N PRO A 88 -17.23 6.30 -5.61
CA PRO A 88 -17.78 7.27 -6.54
C PRO A 88 -16.64 7.90 -7.36
N ARG A 89 -16.87 8.10 -8.65
CA ARG A 89 -15.91 8.76 -9.51
C ARG A 89 -15.97 10.27 -9.28
N ASP A 90 -14.85 10.90 -8.99
CA ASP A 90 -14.82 12.35 -8.82
C ASP A 90 -15.29 13.04 -10.12
N HIS A 91 -16.25 13.95 -9.98
CA HIS A 91 -16.75 14.82 -11.05
C HIS A 91 -17.42 14.12 -12.25
N GLN A 92 -17.79 12.84 -12.15
CA GLN A 92 -18.54 12.11 -13.19
C GLN A 92 -19.60 11.20 -12.57
N ALA A 93 -20.70 10.96 -13.28
CA ALA A 93 -21.60 9.86 -12.96
C ALA A 93 -20.87 8.53 -13.19
N GLY A 94 -20.76 7.70 -12.15
CA GLY A 94 -20.17 6.37 -12.25
C GLY A 94 -19.44 5.94 -10.98
N VAL A 95 -19.14 4.64 -10.93
CA VAL A 95 -18.44 3.98 -9.82
C VAL A 95 -17.13 3.40 -10.34
N ILE A 96 -16.04 3.68 -9.64
CA ILE A 96 -14.76 3.00 -9.79
C ILE A 96 -14.80 1.73 -8.93
N HIS A 97 -14.57 0.59 -9.57
CA HIS A 97 -14.43 -0.68 -8.87
C HIS A 97 -12.97 -0.93 -8.49
N ALA A 98 -12.76 -1.25 -7.22
CA ALA A 98 -11.45 -1.62 -6.71
C ALA A 98 -11.53 -2.94 -5.97
N ILE A 99 -10.44 -3.70 -6.02
CA ILE A 99 -10.21 -4.89 -5.20
C ILE A 99 -9.16 -4.53 -4.15
N GLU A 100 -9.45 -4.83 -2.90
CA GLU A 100 -8.51 -4.72 -1.79
C GLU A 100 -8.15 -6.13 -1.33
N LEU A 101 -6.84 -6.41 -1.25
CA LEU A 101 -6.31 -7.64 -0.64
C LEU A 101 -5.59 -7.27 0.65
N THR A 102 -6.10 -7.75 1.78
CA THR A 102 -5.54 -7.49 3.11
C THR A 102 -4.99 -8.76 3.72
N CYS A 103 -3.74 -8.75 4.18
CA CYS A 103 -3.23 -9.79 5.06
C CYS A 103 -3.45 -9.37 6.52
N ASP A 104 -4.37 -10.03 7.21
CA ASP A 104 -4.74 -9.65 8.57
C ASP A 104 -3.63 -9.94 9.61
N GLU A 105 -2.69 -10.83 9.30
CA GLU A 105 -1.54 -11.17 10.15
C GLU A 105 -0.40 -10.14 9.99
N CYS A 106 0.08 -9.98 8.76
CA CYS A 106 1.26 -9.17 8.45
C CYS A 106 0.93 -7.69 8.24
N GLY A 107 -0.33 -7.35 7.98
CA GLY A 107 -0.79 -6.00 7.68
C GLY A 107 -0.54 -5.56 6.24
N ASP A 108 -0.05 -6.44 5.36
CA ASP A 108 0.13 -6.12 3.94
C ASP A 108 -1.20 -5.81 3.27
N TYR A 109 -1.22 -4.74 2.49
CA TYR A 109 -2.42 -4.26 1.85
C TYR A 109 -2.16 -3.84 0.42
N PHE A 110 -2.91 -4.43 -0.50
CA PHE A 110 -2.84 -4.14 -1.92
C PHE A 110 -4.18 -3.59 -2.40
N THR A 111 -4.13 -2.57 -3.25
CA THR A 111 -5.32 -2.02 -3.92
C THR A 111 -5.16 -2.09 -5.43
N PHE A 112 -6.13 -2.73 -6.07
CA PHE A 112 -6.25 -2.88 -7.51
C PHE A 112 -7.47 -2.08 -7.96
N ALA A 113 -7.28 -0.86 -8.45
CA ALA A 113 -8.37 -0.02 -8.93
C ALA A 113 -8.35 0.04 -10.46
N GLU A 114 -9.52 -0.10 -11.08
CA GLU A 114 -9.64 -0.16 -12.55
C GLU A 114 -9.12 1.10 -13.28
N ASP A 115 -9.15 2.26 -12.60
CA ASP A 115 -8.74 3.56 -13.13
C ASP A 115 -7.26 3.87 -12.88
N ARG A 116 -6.56 3.03 -12.10
CA ARG A 116 -5.13 3.18 -11.83
C ARG A 116 -4.28 2.41 -12.84
N GLU A 117 -3.06 2.89 -13.03
CA GLU A 117 -2.05 2.23 -13.87
C GLU A 117 -1.28 1.15 -13.13
N HIS A 118 -1.10 1.33 -11.82
CA HIS A 118 -0.29 0.47 -10.96
C HIS A 118 -1.09 0.00 -9.74
N VAL A 119 -0.64 -1.13 -9.18
CA VAL A 119 -1.13 -1.62 -7.89
C VAL A 119 -0.56 -0.73 -6.80
N SER A 120 -1.42 -0.26 -5.89
CA SER A 120 -0.96 0.46 -4.70
C SER A 120 -0.70 -0.54 -3.57
N TYR A 121 0.38 -0.33 -2.83
CA TYR A 121 0.77 -1.18 -1.70
C TYR A 121 1.13 -0.33 -0.49
N PHE A 122 0.74 -0.77 0.70
CA PHE A 122 1.24 -0.27 1.98
C PHE A 122 1.06 -1.33 3.07
N ASN A 123 1.65 -1.09 4.24
CA ASN A 123 1.52 -1.99 5.38
C ASN A 123 0.76 -1.30 6.53
N PHE A 124 -0.37 -1.86 6.96
CA PHE A 124 -1.19 -1.30 8.05
C PHE A 124 -0.50 -1.32 9.41
N ASN A 125 0.38 -2.30 9.67
CA ASN A 125 1.13 -2.35 10.92
C ASN A 125 2.13 -1.18 11.02
N VAL A 126 2.72 -0.77 9.89
CA VAL A 126 3.51 0.47 9.77
C VAL A 126 2.68 1.70 10.16
N LEU A 127 1.50 1.87 9.54
CA LEU A 127 0.63 3.02 9.82
C LEU A 127 0.17 3.05 11.28
N LYS A 128 -0.26 1.90 11.81
CA LYS A 128 -0.65 1.73 13.22
C LYS A 128 0.50 2.08 14.16
N LYS A 129 1.73 1.69 13.82
CA LYS A 129 2.91 2.02 14.61
C LYS A 129 3.18 3.51 14.63
N VAL A 130 3.07 4.19 13.47
CA VAL A 130 3.20 5.64 13.39
C VAL A 130 2.17 6.34 14.27
N ASP A 131 0.90 5.90 14.25
CA ASP A 131 -0.16 6.47 15.09
C ASP A 131 0.11 6.30 16.59
N VAL A 132 0.61 5.13 17.01
CA VAL A 132 1.01 4.90 18.41
C VAL A 132 2.12 5.87 18.84
N LEU A 133 3.13 6.07 17.99
CA LEU A 133 4.25 6.98 18.27
C LEU A 133 3.81 8.44 18.25
N ARG A 134 2.93 8.82 17.31
CA ARG A 134 2.35 10.15 17.20
C ARG A 134 1.64 10.57 18.49
N ARG A 135 0.84 9.67 19.08
CA ARG A 135 0.13 9.91 20.36
C ARG A 135 1.09 10.02 21.55
N ARG A 136 2.26 9.39 21.49
CA ARG A 136 3.25 9.36 22.59
C ARG A 136 4.40 10.36 22.42
N GLY A 137 4.42 11.11 21.32
CA GLY A 137 5.49 12.05 21.03
C GLY A 137 5.52 13.18 22.06
N ARG A 138 6.57 13.24 22.90
CA ARG A 138 6.94 14.41 23.69
C ARG A 138 8.21 15.02 23.08
N GLY A 139 8.12 16.21 22.50
CA GLY A 139 9.25 16.90 21.87
C GLY A 139 9.67 16.41 20.47
N LEU A 140 9.05 15.36 19.94
CA LEU A 140 9.26 14.84 18.58
C LEU A 140 7.90 14.51 17.94
N THR A 141 7.65 14.91 16.70
CA THR A 141 6.45 14.52 15.93
C THR A 141 6.78 13.45 14.90
N ILE A 142 5.76 12.73 14.44
CA ILE A 142 5.90 11.75 13.35
C ILE A 142 4.69 11.81 12.41
N GLY A 143 4.98 11.85 11.10
CA GLY A 143 4.04 11.91 10.00
C GLY A 143 4.28 10.78 9.00
N VAL A 144 3.30 10.58 8.13
CA VAL A 144 3.39 9.65 7.00
C VAL A 144 3.16 10.46 5.72
N THR A 145 3.94 10.15 4.69
CA THR A 145 3.65 10.54 3.32
C THR A 145 3.50 9.29 2.46
N VAL A 146 2.83 9.44 1.33
CA VAL A 146 2.62 8.37 0.35
C VAL A 146 3.48 8.72 -0.87
N GLY A 147 4.73 8.24 -0.88
CA GLY A 147 5.72 8.64 -1.87
C GLY A 147 6.32 10.04 -1.64
N GLY A 148 7.28 10.38 -2.50
CA GLY A 148 7.90 11.71 -2.56
C GLY A 148 9.12 11.90 -1.67
N LEU A 149 9.47 10.94 -0.81
CA LEU A 149 10.75 10.98 -0.09
C LEU A 149 11.84 10.29 -0.89
N VAL A 150 13.04 10.88 -0.86
CA VAL A 150 14.26 10.28 -1.43
C VAL A 150 14.80 9.12 -0.60
N GLU A 151 14.36 9.00 0.65
CA GLU A 151 14.76 7.94 1.59
C GLU A 151 13.49 7.44 2.32
N PRO A 152 13.44 6.17 2.75
CA PRO A 152 12.27 5.61 3.44
C PRO A 152 11.79 6.39 4.67
N ALA A 153 12.72 7.04 5.37
CA ALA A 153 12.40 7.91 6.48
C ALA A 153 13.40 9.06 6.65
N LEU A 154 12.87 10.23 6.99
CA LEU A 154 13.63 11.46 7.20
C LEU A 154 13.31 12.09 8.56
N LEU A 155 14.31 12.69 9.21
CA LEU A 155 14.11 13.58 10.35
C LEU A 155 14.36 15.02 9.88
N LYS A 156 13.34 15.88 9.95
CA LYS A 156 13.47 17.32 9.76
C LYS A 156 13.61 18.01 11.11
N VAL A 157 14.69 18.79 11.26
CA VAL A 157 14.92 19.69 12.39
C VAL A 157 15.00 21.10 11.82
N ALA A 158 13.93 21.89 12.01
CA ALA A 158 13.88 23.28 11.60
C ALA A 158 14.03 24.21 12.79
N ASP A 159 14.56 25.41 12.55
CA ASP A 159 14.82 26.40 13.60
C ASP A 159 13.49 26.88 14.21
N GLY A 160 13.38 26.78 15.54
CA GLY A 160 12.17 27.18 16.26
C GLY A 160 10.98 26.22 16.12
N GLU A 161 11.07 25.20 15.28
CA GLU A 161 10.03 24.18 15.11
C GLU A 161 10.33 22.92 15.93
N ARG A 162 9.27 22.17 16.22
CA ARG A 162 9.40 20.84 16.82
C ARG A 162 9.96 19.87 15.78
N PRO A 163 11.02 19.10 16.08
CA PRO A 163 11.55 18.09 15.15
C PRO A 163 10.47 17.11 14.70
N SER A 164 10.51 16.73 13.42
CA SER A 164 9.50 15.88 12.79
C SER A 164 10.12 14.73 12.01
N VAL A 165 9.64 13.52 12.29
CA VAL A 165 9.98 12.31 11.54
C VAL A 165 8.95 12.09 10.44
N TRP A 166 9.38 11.86 9.21
CA TRP A 166 8.54 11.56 8.08
C TRP A 166 8.84 10.14 7.59
N ILE A 167 7.80 9.31 7.53
CA ILE A 167 7.85 7.93 7.02
C ILE A 167 7.21 7.90 5.64
N ASP A 168 7.89 7.34 4.63
CA ASP A 168 7.28 7.05 3.34
C ASP A 168 6.62 5.67 3.38
N ALA A 169 5.28 5.64 3.30
CA ALA A 169 4.49 4.41 3.36
C ALA A 169 4.75 3.46 2.17
N TYR A 170 5.32 3.96 1.07
CA TYR A 170 5.68 3.15 -0.10
C TYR A 170 7.09 2.57 -0.03
N GLN A 171 7.86 2.89 1.00
CA GLN A 171 9.23 2.42 1.16
C GLN A 171 9.46 1.72 2.51
N VAL A 172 8.54 1.86 3.47
CA VAL A 172 8.62 1.25 4.79
C VAL A 172 7.54 0.18 4.93
N PHE A 173 7.98 -1.08 5.03
CA PHE A 173 7.10 -2.24 4.96
C PHE A 173 7.00 -3.01 6.28
N LYS A 174 7.81 -2.64 7.28
CA LYS A 174 7.83 -3.29 8.60
C LYS A 174 7.65 -2.27 9.72
N ALA A 175 6.83 -2.61 10.70
CA ALA A 175 6.56 -1.74 11.85
C ALA A 175 7.81 -1.54 12.72
N GLU A 176 8.71 -2.51 12.72
CA GLU A 176 10.00 -2.49 13.41
C GLU A 176 10.89 -1.36 12.86
N ASP A 177 10.87 -1.14 11.54
CA ASP A 177 11.66 -0.09 10.89
C ASP A 177 11.18 1.30 11.36
N VAL A 178 9.86 1.49 11.49
CA VAL A 178 9.29 2.74 12.05
C VAL A 178 9.82 2.99 13.46
N GLN A 179 9.88 1.95 14.31
CA GLN A 179 10.42 2.06 15.66
C GLN A 179 11.91 2.41 15.63
N MET A 180 12.68 1.78 14.75
CA MET A 180 14.10 2.06 14.57
C MET A 180 14.33 3.52 14.15
N TYR A 181 13.60 4.01 13.16
CA TYR A 181 13.68 5.40 12.69
C TYR A 181 13.32 6.40 13.80
N TRP A 182 12.34 6.08 14.62
CA TRP A 182 11.94 6.89 15.76
C TRP A 182 13.04 6.97 16.83
N GLU A 183 13.60 5.83 17.26
CA GLU A 183 14.69 5.82 18.25
C GLU A 183 15.95 6.50 17.72
N ARG A 184 16.30 6.26 16.45
CA ARG A 184 17.41 6.95 15.79
C ARG A 184 17.21 8.46 15.80
N SER A 185 16.00 8.92 15.51
CA SER A 185 15.69 10.36 15.52
C SER A 185 15.92 10.97 16.90
N LYS A 186 15.51 10.30 17.98
CA LYS A 186 15.80 10.75 19.34
C LYS A 186 17.29 10.80 19.63
N ALA A 187 18.06 9.81 19.15
CA ALA A 187 19.51 9.77 19.33
C ALA A 187 20.20 10.95 18.64
N ILE A 188 19.80 11.27 17.40
CA ILE A 188 20.29 12.45 16.65
C ILE A 188 19.99 13.72 17.42
N ILE A 189 18.73 13.93 17.85
CA ILE A 189 18.32 15.12 18.59
C ILE A 189 19.09 15.25 19.91
N LYS A 190 19.32 14.14 20.62
CA LYS A 190 20.12 14.14 21.85
C LYS A 190 21.56 14.58 21.59
N ARG A 191 22.21 14.06 20.55
CA ARG A 191 23.57 14.44 20.16
C ARG A 191 23.67 15.91 19.75
N MET A 192 22.68 16.42 19.01
CA MET A 192 22.61 17.84 18.66
C MET A 192 22.59 18.73 19.91
N LYS A 193 21.79 18.38 20.92
CA LYS A 193 21.73 19.12 22.19
C LYS A 193 23.04 19.08 22.99
N LEU A 194 23.85 18.04 22.79
CA LEU A 194 25.13 17.86 23.46
C LEU A 194 26.31 18.42 22.65
N ASN A 195 26.07 19.06 21.49
CA ASN A 195 27.09 19.56 20.57
C ASN A 195 28.12 18.49 20.16
N THR A 196 27.74 17.22 20.13
CA THR A 196 28.61 16.12 19.68
C THR A 196 28.49 15.92 18.18
N SER A 197 29.59 15.54 17.53
CA SER A 197 29.64 15.19 16.10
C SER A 197 28.52 14.23 15.71
N ASN A 198 27.80 14.59 14.65
CA ASN A 198 26.77 13.78 14.02
C ASN A 198 27.31 13.29 12.68
N GLY A 199 27.96 12.13 12.65
CA GLY A 199 28.33 11.43 11.41
C GLY A 199 27.14 10.87 10.62
N ASP A 200 25.94 11.40 10.86
CA ASP A 200 24.71 11.03 10.17
C ASP A 200 24.61 11.79 8.85
N LYS A 201 24.20 11.09 7.78
CA LYS A 201 23.94 11.69 6.47
C LYS A 201 22.82 12.75 6.61
N CYS A 202 23.16 14.01 6.36
CA CYS A 202 22.22 15.12 6.45
C CYS A 202 22.35 16.10 5.28
N PHE A 203 21.27 16.81 5.00
CA PHE A 203 21.18 17.84 3.97
C PHE A 203 20.69 19.12 4.63
N ARG A 204 21.33 20.24 4.31
CA ARG A 204 20.87 21.56 4.74
C ARG A 204 19.76 22.04 3.81
N VAL A 205 18.69 22.53 4.40
CA VAL A 205 17.57 23.13 3.69
C VAL A 205 17.34 24.54 4.24
N GLU A 206 16.61 25.37 3.51
CA GLU A 206 16.23 26.68 4.02
C GLU A 206 15.47 26.51 5.35
N GLY A 207 16.00 27.13 6.42
CA GLY A 207 15.42 27.07 7.76
C GLY A 207 15.65 25.77 8.55
N GLY A 208 16.56 24.88 8.14
CA GLY A 208 16.88 23.70 8.97
C GLY A 208 17.81 22.64 8.36
N VAL A 209 17.80 21.47 8.99
CA VAL A 209 18.58 20.29 8.58
C VAL A 209 17.66 19.08 8.48
N VAL A 210 17.85 18.29 7.42
CA VAL A 210 17.15 17.02 7.21
C VAL A 210 18.14 15.88 7.30
N TYR A 211 17.85 14.87 8.12
CA TYR A 211 18.67 13.68 8.31
C TYR A 211 18.02 12.46 7.65
N ALA A 212 18.80 11.68 6.92
CA ALA A 212 18.39 10.38 6.43
C ALA A 212 18.47 9.34 7.56
N LEU A 213 17.41 8.56 7.77
CA LEU A 213 17.34 7.63 8.91
C LEU A 213 17.74 6.18 8.55
N THR A 214 17.96 5.91 7.26
CA THR A 214 18.18 4.60 6.63
C THR A 214 19.65 4.18 6.50
N THR A 215 20.59 5.12 6.58
CA THR A 215 22.02 4.79 6.42
C THR A 215 22.61 4.29 7.73
N GLN A 216 22.97 3.01 7.83
CA GLN A 216 23.84 2.56 8.92
C GLN A 216 25.14 3.38 8.86
N THR A 217 25.39 4.22 9.85
CA THR A 217 26.75 4.61 10.15
C THR A 217 27.33 3.37 10.82
N GLU A 218 28.11 2.58 10.10
CA GLU A 218 29.00 1.60 10.73
C GLU A 218 29.79 2.37 11.80
N LEU A 219 29.52 2.05 13.06
CA LEU A 219 30.45 2.39 14.13
C LEU A 219 31.70 1.58 13.82
N VAL A 220 32.66 2.18 13.11
CA VAL A 220 34.03 1.70 13.08
C VAL A 220 34.46 1.66 14.55
N ALA A 221 34.47 0.47 15.13
CA ALA A 221 35.21 0.24 16.35
C ALA A 221 36.65 0.62 16.02
N GLN A 222 37.14 1.71 16.62
CA GLN A 222 38.56 1.97 16.62
C GLN A 222 39.18 0.85 17.42
N ASP A 223 39.83 -0.08 16.71
CA ASP A 223 40.77 -1.02 17.31
C ASP A 223 41.80 -0.20 18.08
N ALA A 224 41.76 -0.33 19.40
CA ALA A 224 42.83 0.12 20.27
C ALA A 224 43.89 -0.98 20.29
N VAL A 225 45.03 -0.62 19.69
CA VAL A 225 46.43 -1.07 19.93
C VAL A 225 46.62 -2.26 20.85
#